data_AF-A0A0C2ZR15-F1
#
_entry.id   AF-A0A0C2ZR15-F1
#
_cell.length_a   1.000
_cell.length_b   1.000
_cell.length_c   1.000
_cell.angle_alpha   90.00
_cell.angle_beta   90.00
_cell.angle_gamma   90.00
#
_symmetry.space_group_name_H-M   'P 1'
#
loop_
_entity.id
_entity.type
_entity.pdbx_description
1 polymer ?
#
loop_
_entity_poly.entity_id
_entity_poly.type
_entity_poly.pdbx_seq_one_letter_code
_entity_poly.pdbx_strand_id
1 'polypeptide(L)'
;MVDKELHKQPACLYEPLSFTPPPWHPMDDQTPKASASTRTRITREAIQLLQDYANTVTSYPTRTAKTQLLERIHAIPGNESFTFDKISSWFARHRNPAHSVRRREWSATTGHKDATSPTDATPVLRFADDDSILFPSFTPIQLHQLQQLYRNRPDPAEGVITFWATRLKADREEVAAWIEYQRETTKGQPAPASIASDHTSSLSPTSPTDPFSRTHLPTPAKSPPPNKYPDMRHPSLPPVAVKIEESGQYSPSPATPGSANISPVDRLTNVTPITRKPEEALVS
;
A
#
# COMPACT_ATOMS: atom_id res chain seq x y z
N MET A 1 -38.73 -0.43 42.99
CA MET A 1 -39.80 0.36 42.34
C MET A 1 -39.12 1.58 41.75
N VAL A 2 -38.87 1.56 40.44
CA VAL A 2 -38.28 2.69 39.71
C VAL A 2 -39.14 2.84 38.47
N ASP A 3 -39.96 3.89 38.46
CA ASP A 3 -40.88 4.25 37.40
C ASP A 3 -40.12 4.52 36.10
N LYS A 4 -40.45 3.76 35.06
CA LYS A 4 -39.97 3.99 33.70
C LYS A 4 -40.92 4.94 33.00
N GLU A 5 -40.59 6.22 33.06
CA GLU A 5 -41.30 7.31 32.40
C GLU A 5 -41.08 7.24 30.89
N LEU A 6 -42.14 6.83 30.18
CA LEU A 6 -42.21 6.65 28.74
C LEU A 6 -42.22 8.01 28.04
N HIS A 7 -41.04 8.47 27.61
CA HIS A 7 -40.89 9.69 26.81
C HIS A 7 -41.53 9.51 25.42
N LYS A 8 -42.70 10.12 25.25
CA LYS A 8 -43.49 10.20 24.03
C LYS A 8 -42.89 11.28 23.12
N GLN A 9 -42.20 10.87 22.06
CA GLN A 9 -41.69 11.78 21.03
C GLN A 9 -42.88 12.47 20.30
N PRO A 10 -42.84 13.80 20.10
CA PRO A 10 -43.85 14.50 19.33
C PRO A 10 -43.72 14.17 17.84
N ALA A 11 -44.85 13.85 17.21
CA ALA A 11 -44.95 13.60 15.78
C ALA A 11 -44.59 14.87 15.01
N CYS A 12 -43.43 14.88 14.36
CA CYS A 12 -43.06 15.89 13.38
C CYS A 12 -43.95 15.70 12.15
N LEU A 13 -44.96 16.55 12.01
CA LEU A 13 -45.75 16.71 10.80
C LEU A 13 -44.82 17.22 9.69
N TYR A 14 -44.47 16.33 8.76
CA TYR A 14 -43.76 16.68 7.54
C TYR A 14 -44.76 17.32 6.57
N GLU A 15 -44.68 18.64 6.40
CA GLU A 15 -45.35 19.34 5.31
C GLU A 15 -44.68 18.95 3.99
N PRO A 16 -45.42 18.39 3.01
CA PRO A 16 -44.88 18.10 1.70
C PRO A 16 -44.63 19.40 0.94
N LEU A 17 -43.38 19.85 0.93
CA LEU A 17 -42.93 20.93 0.05
C LEU A 17 -43.16 20.51 -1.39
N SER A 18 -44.19 21.09 -2.02
CA SER A 18 -44.47 20.95 -3.44
C SER A 18 -43.33 21.59 -4.24
N PHE A 19 -42.37 20.77 -4.63
CA PHE A 19 -41.27 21.14 -5.52
C PHE A 19 -41.85 21.33 -6.92
N THR A 20 -42.28 22.54 -7.26
CA THR A 20 -42.58 22.91 -8.64
C THR A 20 -41.26 23.03 -9.39
N PRO A 21 -40.94 22.13 -10.33
CA PRO A 21 -39.72 22.24 -11.12
C PRO A 21 -39.77 23.55 -11.93
N PRO A 22 -38.67 24.33 -11.97
CA PRO A 22 -38.63 25.57 -12.73
C PRO A 22 -38.88 25.28 -14.22
N PRO A 23 -39.56 26.19 -14.93
CA PRO A 23 -39.82 26.06 -16.35
C PRO A 23 -38.48 25.98 -17.10
N TRP A 24 -38.23 24.83 -17.72
CA TRP A 24 -37.08 24.59 -18.57
C TRP A 24 -37.13 25.54 -19.76
N HIS A 25 -36.38 26.65 -19.67
CA HIS A 25 -36.04 27.42 -20.84
C HIS A 25 -35.17 26.53 -21.74
N PRO A 26 -35.53 26.34 -23.03
CA PRO A 26 -34.63 25.78 -24.00
C PRO A 26 -33.49 26.79 -24.20
N MET A 27 -32.46 26.68 -23.38
CA MET A 27 -31.17 27.31 -23.63
C MET A 27 -30.62 26.64 -24.89
N ASP A 28 -30.45 27.44 -25.94
CA ASP A 28 -29.76 27.04 -27.15
C ASP A 28 -28.48 26.27 -26.78
N ASP A 29 -28.39 25.06 -27.32
CA ASP A 29 -27.33 24.08 -27.10
C ASP A 29 -26.03 24.54 -27.75
N GLN A 30 -25.50 25.67 -27.29
CA GLN A 30 -24.11 26.09 -27.46
C GLN A 30 -23.29 25.42 -26.35
N THR A 31 -23.37 24.09 -26.27
CA THR A 31 -22.31 23.34 -25.59
C THR A 31 -21.02 23.65 -26.35
N PRO A 32 -20.03 24.34 -25.74
CA PRO A 32 -18.78 24.63 -26.42
C PRO A 32 -18.16 23.29 -26.79
N LYS A 33 -18.18 23.01 -28.09
CA LYS A 33 -17.66 21.79 -28.73
C LYS A 33 -16.28 21.55 -28.13
N ALA A 34 -16.20 20.61 -27.19
CA ALA A 34 -15.03 20.40 -26.36
C ALA A 34 -13.83 20.20 -27.28
N SER A 35 -13.01 21.24 -27.42
CA SER A 35 -11.81 21.20 -28.25
C SER A 35 -11.00 20.04 -27.72
N ALA A 36 -10.81 19.01 -28.55
CA ALA A 36 -10.13 17.79 -28.17
C ALA A 36 -8.82 18.17 -27.48
N SER A 37 -8.77 18.01 -26.16
CA SER A 37 -7.62 18.34 -25.33
C SER A 37 -6.47 17.49 -25.84
N THR A 38 -5.62 18.07 -26.68
CA THR A 38 -4.38 17.48 -27.12
C THR A 38 -3.60 17.19 -25.85
N ARG A 39 -3.46 15.90 -25.53
CA ARG A 39 -2.72 15.47 -24.35
C ARG A 39 -1.28 15.91 -24.54
N THR A 40 -0.92 17.05 -23.95
CA THR A 40 0.44 17.59 -24.03
C THR A 40 1.38 16.55 -23.47
N ARG A 41 2.19 15.99 -24.36
CA ARG A 41 3.15 14.96 -24.01
C ARG A 41 4.30 15.64 -23.28
N ILE A 42 4.65 15.13 -22.11
CA ILE A 42 5.83 15.60 -21.38
C ILE A 42 7.07 15.47 -22.28
N THR A 43 7.89 16.51 -22.32
CA THR A 43 9.13 16.53 -23.10
C THR A 43 10.12 15.47 -22.61
N ARG A 44 11.06 15.07 -23.48
CA ARG A 44 12.09 14.09 -23.14
C ARG A 44 12.99 14.58 -22.00
N GLU A 45 13.35 15.85 -22.00
CA GLU A 45 14.19 16.47 -20.97
C GLU A 45 13.51 16.45 -19.59
N ALA A 46 12.22 16.79 -19.52
CA ALA A 46 11.47 16.72 -18.28
C ALA A 46 11.33 15.27 -17.76
N ILE A 47 11.18 14.27 -18.65
CA ILE A 47 11.22 12.85 -18.25
C ILE A 47 12.58 12.49 -17.66
N GLN A 48 13.67 12.92 -18.30
CA GLN A 48 15.03 12.60 -17.86
C GLN A 48 15.31 13.20 -16.48
N LEU A 49 14.86 14.44 -16.25
CA LEU A 49 14.96 15.10 -14.94
C LEU A 49 14.23 14.30 -13.84
N LEU A 50 13.01 13.81 -14.13
CA LEU A 50 12.26 12.96 -13.19
C LEU A 50 12.95 11.62 -12.92
N GLN A 51 13.52 10.99 -13.95
CA GLN A 51 14.27 9.73 -13.84
C GLN A 51 15.56 9.91 -13.03
N ASP A 52 16.34 10.94 -13.33
CA ASP A 52 17.58 11.24 -12.64
C ASP A 52 17.32 11.48 -11.16
N TYR A 53 16.29 12.27 -10.81
CA TYR A 53 15.91 12.48 -9.42
C TYR A 53 15.49 11.17 -8.73
N ALA A 54 14.69 10.35 -9.39
CA ALA A 54 14.22 9.08 -8.82
C ALA A 54 15.34 8.07 -8.57
N ASN A 55 16.36 8.07 -9.44
CA ASN A 55 17.51 7.16 -9.38
C ASN A 55 18.60 7.66 -8.41
N THR A 56 18.80 8.98 -8.30
CA THR A 56 19.92 9.56 -7.53
C THR A 56 19.52 10.01 -6.13
N VAL A 57 18.30 10.52 -5.94
CA VAL A 57 17.86 11.11 -4.67
C VAL A 57 16.90 10.17 -3.94
N THR A 58 15.70 9.99 -4.48
CA THR A 58 14.68 9.12 -3.87
C THR A 58 13.51 8.86 -4.82
N SER A 59 12.97 7.64 -4.79
CA SER A 59 11.71 7.31 -5.45
C SER A 59 10.46 7.81 -4.69
N TYR A 60 10.64 8.35 -3.47
CA TYR A 60 9.58 8.86 -2.59
C TYR A 60 9.81 10.35 -2.27
N PRO A 61 9.73 11.26 -3.26
CA PRO A 61 9.95 12.68 -3.03
C PRO A 61 8.88 13.24 -2.08
N THR A 62 9.34 14.08 -1.14
CA THR A 62 8.47 14.89 -0.27
C THR A 62 7.68 15.90 -1.10
N ARG A 63 6.63 16.50 -0.51
CA ARG A 63 5.83 17.53 -1.18
C ARG A 63 6.70 18.70 -1.66
N THR A 64 7.61 19.17 -0.82
CA THR A 64 8.54 20.26 -1.14
C THR A 64 9.47 19.90 -2.31
N ALA A 65 10.01 18.68 -2.32
CA ALA A 65 10.85 18.19 -3.42
C ALA A 65 10.08 18.13 -4.74
N LYS A 66 8.81 17.69 -4.71
CA LYS A 66 7.94 17.69 -5.91
C LYS A 66 7.67 19.10 -6.44
N THR A 67 7.51 20.09 -5.57
CA THR A 67 7.34 21.48 -5.98
C THR A 67 8.60 22.01 -6.67
N GLN A 68 9.79 21.71 -6.14
CA GLN A 68 11.06 22.07 -6.78
C GLN A 68 11.24 21.39 -8.14
N LEU A 69 10.86 20.11 -8.26
CA LEU A 69 10.85 19.41 -9.55
C LEU A 69 9.89 20.06 -10.54
N LEU A 70 8.71 20.51 -10.09
CA LEU A 70 7.73 21.20 -10.92
C LEU A 70 8.29 22.50 -11.50
N GLU A 71 8.91 23.31 -10.64
CA GLU A 71 9.56 24.56 -11.03
C GLU A 71 10.65 24.33 -12.09
N ARG A 72 11.49 23.30 -11.90
CA ARG A 72 12.51 22.93 -12.89
C ARG A 72 11.92 22.41 -14.19
N ILE A 73 10.81 21.68 -14.15
CA ILE A 73 10.11 21.20 -15.35
C ILE A 73 9.47 22.36 -16.10
N HIS A 74 8.90 23.34 -15.39
CA HIS A 74 8.33 24.55 -15.99
C HIS A 74 9.37 25.46 -16.65
N ALA A 75 10.62 25.40 -16.19
CA ALA A 75 11.73 26.10 -16.85
C ALA A 75 12.08 25.49 -18.24
N ILE A 76 11.63 24.28 -18.56
CA ILE A 76 11.85 23.63 -19.86
C ILE A 76 10.69 23.99 -20.80
N PRO A 77 10.97 24.59 -21.98
CA PRO A 77 9.92 25.03 -22.91
C PRO A 77 9.04 23.86 -23.38
N GLY A 78 7.72 24.09 -23.42
CA GLY A 78 6.71 23.10 -23.81
C GLY A 78 6.16 22.22 -22.68
N ASN A 79 6.52 22.49 -21.41
CA ASN A 79 6.00 21.78 -20.23
C ASN A 79 5.21 22.67 -19.27
N GLU A 80 4.72 23.83 -19.72
CA GLU A 80 4.00 24.81 -18.91
C GLU A 80 2.70 24.21 -18.34
N SER A 81 2.08 23.30 -19.10
CA SER A 81 0.88 22.56 -18.69
C SER A 81 1.16 21.39 -17.75
N PHE A 82 2.41 21.18 -17.32
CA PHE A 82 2.73 20.13 -16.37
C PHE A 82 2.24 20.55 -14.97
N THR A 83 1.64 19.63 -14.22
CA THR A 83 1.04 19.94 -12.92
C THR A 83 1.63 19.06 -11.83
N PHE A 84 1.45 19.49 -10.58
CA PHE A 84 1.88 18.72 -9.42
C PHE A 84 1.29 17.30 -9.39
N ASP A 85 0.05 17.14 -9.86
CA ASP A 85 -0.62 15.84 -9.95
C ASP A 85 0.04 14.92 -10.97
N LYS A 86 0.51 15.47 -12.09
CA LYS A 86 1.26 14.70 -13.11
C LYS A 86 2.59 14.19 -12.53
N ILE A 87 3.30 15.01 -11.75
CA ILE A 87 4.52 14.56 -11.03
C ILE A 87 4.18 13.45 -10.04
N SER A 88 3.16 13.66 -9.20
CA SER A 88 2.75 12.67 -8.21
C SER A 88 2.33 11.35 -8.84
N SER A 89 1.56 11.41 -9.93
CA SER A 89 1.18 10.23 -10.70
C SER A 89 2.38 9.56 -11.36
N TRP A 90 3.36 10.32 -11.83
CA TRP A 90 4.58 9.78 -12.42
C TRP A 90 5.38 8.96 -11.39
N PHE A 91 5.64 9.52 -10.19
CA PHE A 91 6.36 8.79 -9.13
C PHE A 91 5.57 7.59 -8.58
N ALA A 92 4.23 7.65 -8.56
CA ALA A 92 3.41 6.49 -8.22
C ALA A 92 3.56 5.35 -9.23
N ARG A 93 3.59 5.66 -10.53
CA ARG A 93 3.81 4.67 -11.60
C ARG A 93 5.24 4.15 -11.61
N HIS A 94 6.21 5.03 -11.37
CA HIS A 94 7.64 4.69 -11.36
C HIS A 94 7.97 3.68 -10.25
N ARG A 95 7.39 3.85 -9.05
CA ARG A 95 7.56 2.91 -7.94
C ARG A 95 6.94 1.52 -8.18
N ASN A 96 5.88 1.45 -8.97
CA ASN A 96 5.16 0.21 -9.25
C ASN A 96 5.25 -0.16 -10.73
N PRO A 97 6.38 -0.73 -11.20
CA PRO A 97 6.57 -1.07 -12.61
C PRO A 97 5.51 -2.04 -13.13
N ALA A 98 4.93 -2.88 -12.26
CA ALA A 98 3.83 -3.78 -12.57
C ALA A 98 2.59 -3.06 -13.15
N HIS A 99 2.33 -1.80 -12.75
CA HIS A 99 1.22 -1.02 -13.31
C HIS A 99 1.50 -0.46 -14.71
N SER A 100 2.78 -0.36 -15.13
CA SER A 100 3.12 0.15 -16.45
C SER A 100 2.89 -0.88 -17.55
N VAL A 101 3.06 -2.17 -17.24
CA VAL A 101 2.96 -3.28 -18.19
C VAL A 101 1.51 -3.50 -18.64
N ARG A 102 0.55 -3.48 -17.71
CA ARG A 102 -0.87 -3.73 -18.03
C ARG A 102 -1.50 -2.71 -18.98
N ARG A 103 -0.98 -1.48 -19.07
CA ARG A 103 -1.55 -0.46 -19.94
C ARG A 103 -1.24 -0.70 -21.41
N ARG A 104 -0.15 -1.38 -21.73
CA ARG A 104 0.27 -1.60 -23.13
C ARG A 104 -0.46 -2.79 -23.76
N GLU A 105 -0.87 -3.78 -22.98
CA GLU A 105 -1.62 -4.94 -23.46
C GLU A 105 -3.09 -4.63 -23.77
N TRP A 106 -3.79 -3.85 -22.94
CA TRP A 106 -5.21 -3.58 -23.17
C TRP A 106 -5.49 -2.64 -24.36
N SER A 107 -4.49 -1.87 -24.79
CA SER A 107 -4.65 -0.94 -25.93
C SER A 107 -4.40 -1.56 -27.30
N ALA A 108 -3.94 -2.81 -27.37
CA ALA A 108 -3.68 -3.49 -28.64
C ALA A 108 -4.89 -4.29 -29.17
N THR A 109 -5.89 -4.58 -28.34
CA THR A 109 -6.98 -5.51 -28.69
C THR A 109 -8.38 -4.88 -28.78
N THR A 110 -8.58 -3.61 -28.40
CA THR A 110 -9.92 -2.99 -28.45
C THR A 110 -10.04 -1.98 -29.59
N GLY A 111 -10.03 -2.51 -30.81
CA GLY A 111 -10.51 -1.85 -32.01
C GLY A 111 -12.00 -2.07 -32.27
N HIS A 112 -12.84 -2.17 -31.24
CA HIS A 112 -14.30 -2.24 -31.40
C HIS A 112 -14.94 -0.91 -30.98
N LYS A 113 -15.25 -0.10 -32.01
CA LYS A 113 -16.18 1.02 -31.94
C LYS A 113 -17.60 0.43 -31.93
N ASP A 114 -18.09 -0.04 -30.80
CA ASP A 114 -19.53 -0.23 -30.63
C ASP A 114 -20.00 0.65 -29.48
N ALA A 115 -20.56 1.77 -29.89
CA ALA A 115 -21.17 2.79 -29.07
C ALA A 115 -22.54 2.30 -28.58
N THR A 116 -22.59 1.30 -27.70
CA THR A 116 -23.78 1.03 -26.90
C THR A 116 -23.43 0.20 -25.67
N SER A 117 -23.10 0.85 -24.56
CA SER A 117 -23.55 0.34 -23.26
C SER A 117 -23.56 1.40 -22.18
N PRO A 118 -24.59 1.36 -21.31
CA PRO A 118 -25.00 2.44 -20.45
C PRO A 118 -24.10 2.56 -19.23
N THR A 119 -23.68 3.79 -18.97
CA THR A 119 -23.85 4.53 -17.72
C THR A 119 -24.54 3.76 -16.59
N ASP A 120 -23.83 2.88 -15.88
CA ASP A 120 -23.98 2.69 -14.42
C ASP A 120 -22.81 1.93 -13.78
N ALA A 121 -21.58 2.13 -14.28
CA ALA A 121 -20.39 1.75 -13.53
C ALA A 121 -20.13 2.84 -12.48
N THR A 122 -20.92 2.77 -11.41
CA THR A 122 -20.56 3.32 -10.09
C THR A 122 -19.06 3.09 -9.91
N PRO A 123 -18.26 4.13 -9.56
CA PRO A 123 -16.85 3.93 -9.27
C PRO A 123 -16.78 2.80 -8.26
N VAL A 124 -16.15 1.69 -8.65
CA VAL A 124 -15.75 0.64 -7.73
C VAL A 124 -14.88 1.36 -6.70
N LEU A 125 -15.52 1.79 -5.61
CA LEU A 125 -14.92 1.93 -4.31
C LEU A 125 -14.21 0.60 -4.17
N ARG A 126 -12.91 0.61 -4.48
CA ARG A 126 -12.04 -0.51 -4.15
C ARG A 126 -12.31 -0.69 -2.68
N PHE A 127 -13.03 -1.77 -2.40
CA PHE A 127 -13.52 -2.17 -1.10
C PHE A 127 -12.54 -1.64 -0.07
N ALA A 128 -13.01 -0.73 0.78
CA ALA A 128 -12.28 -0.44 2.00
C ALA A 128 -11.86 -1.81 2.52
N ASP A 129 -10.54 -2.08 2.54
CA ASP A 129 -9.99 -3.42 2.76
C ASP A 129 -10.86 -4.10 3.81
N ASP A 130 -11.46 -5.26 3.54
CA ASP A 130 -12.49 -5.84 4.42
C ASP A 130 -11.98 -5.93 5.89
N ASP A 131 -10.66 -6.03 6.03
CA ASP A 131 -9.89 -5.92 7.28
C ASP A 131 -10.12 -4.61 8.06
N SER A 132 -10.30 -3.46 7.39
CA SER A 132 -10.58 -2.16 8.00
C SER A 132 -11.98 -2.04 8.59
N ILE A 133 -12.93 -2.83 8.09
CA ILE A 133 -14.29 -2.89 8.65
C ILE A 133 -14.31 -3.79 9.89
N LEU A 134 -13.57 -4.90 9.85
CA LEU A 134 -13.49 -5.85 10.96
C LEU A 134 -12.58 -5.36 12.10
N PHE A 135 -11.57 -4.56 11.80
CA PHE A 135 -10.59 -4.05 12.77
C PHE A 135 -10.42 -2.53 12.65
N PRO A 136 -11.43 -1.75 13.08
CA PRO A 136 -11.44 -0.30 12.91
C PRO A 136 -10.39 0.43 13.76
N SER A 137 -9.77 -0.22 14.75
CA SER A 137 -8.69 0.41 15.53
C SER A 137 -7.40 0.51 14.71
N PHE A 138 -7.22 -0.36 13.71
CA PHE A 138 -6.01 -0.37 12.90
C PHE A 138 -6.12 0.63 11.75
N THR A 139 -5.16 1.53 11.70
CA THR A 139 -4.89 2.33 10.51
C THR A 139 -4.44 1.43 9.35
N PRO A 140 -4.64 1.85 8.09
CA PRO A 140 -4.19 1.08 6.91
C PRO A 140 -2.68 0.78 6.92
N ILE A 141 -1.88 1.65 7.52
CA ILE A 141 -0.43 1.47 7.66
C ILE A 141 -0.12 0.34 8.66
N GLN A 142 -0.84 0.27 9.78
CA GLN A 142 -0.68 -0.81 10.76
C GLN A 142 -1.11 -2.16 10.17
N LEU A 143 -2.24 -2.20 9.43
CA LEU A 143 -2.68 -3.39 8.71
C LEU A 143 -1.60 -3.89 7.74
N HIS A 144 -0.96 -3.00 6.99
CA HIS A 144 0.13 -3.40 6.09
C HIS A 144 1.33 -4.00 6.84
N GLN A 145 1.67 -3.46 8.01
CA GLN A 145 2.75 -4.00 8.85
C GLN A 145 2.39 -5.37 9.43
N LEU A 146 1.13 -5.57 9.85
CA LEU A 146 0.62 -6.87 10.32
C LEU A 146 0.58 -7.90 9.18
N GLN A 147 0.21 -7.50 7.96
CA GLN A 147 0.33 -8.35 6.76
C GLN A 147 1.77 -8.78 6.51
N GLN A 148 2.74 -7.88 6.69
CA GLN A 148 4.15 -8.22 6.58
C GLN A 148 4.61 -9.21 7.67
N LEU A 149 4.12 -9.05 8.90
CA LEU A 149 4.36 -10.02 9.98
C LEU A 149 3.84 -11.41 9.60
N TYR A 150 2.57 -11.50 9.19
CA TYR A 150 1.91 -12.76 8.86
C TYR A 150 2.58 -13.48 7.69
N ARG A 151 2.99 -12.73 6.67
CA ARG A 151 3.73 -13.27 5.52
C ARG A 151 5.06 -13.92 5.90
N ASN A 152 5.72 -13.41 6.94
CA ASN A 152 6.99 -13.95 7.43
C ASN A 152 6.80 -15.06 8.46
N ARG A 153 5.75 -14.97 9.29
CA ARG A 153 5.44 -15.89 10.38
C ARG A 153 3.91 -15.99 10.53
N PRO A 154 3.27 -17.02 9.94
CA PRO A 154 1.82 -17.18 10.02
C PRO A 154 1.34 -17.57 11.43
N ASP A 155 2.24 -18.08 12.27
CA ASP A 155 1.98 -18.43 13.67
C ASP A 155 3.02 -17.79 14.59
N PRO A 156 2.92 -16.46 14.84
CA PRO A 156 3.87 -15.75 15.68
C PRO A 156 3.63 -16.07 17.16
N ALA A 157 4.71 -16.38 17.89
CA ALA A 157 4.65 -16.61 19.33
C ALA A 157 4.12 -15.37 20.11
N GLU A 158 3.57 -15.59 21.30
CA GLU A 158 2.94 -14.56 22.14
C GLU A 158 3.84 -13.34 22.42
N GLY A 159 5.15 -13.56 22.62
CA GLY A 159 6.12 -12.49 22.79
C GLY A 159 6.26 -11.59 21.56
N VAL A 160 6.13 -12.16 20.36
CA VAL A 160 6.14 -11.40 19.09
C VAL A 160 4.86 -10.58 18.98
N ILE A 161 3.69 -11.16 19.29
CA ILE A 161 2.41 -10.44 19.28
C ILE A 161 2.46 -9.23 20.23
N THR A 162 2.96 -9.44 21.45
CA THR A 162 3.11 -8.38 22.47
C THR A 162 4.04 -7.25 22.00
N PHE A 163 5.16 -7.61 21.36
CA PHE A 163 6.08 -6.64 20.76
C PHE A 163 5.40 -5.79 19.67
N TRP A 164 4.63 -6.41 18.78
CA TRP A 164 3.91 -5.70 17.73
C TRP A 164 2.78 -4.83 18.26
N ALA A 165 2.01 -5.30 19.25
CA ALA A 165 0.99 -4.50 19.93
C ALA A 165 1.59 -3.21 20.51
N THR A 166 2.72 -3.33 21.22
CA THR A 166 3.46 -2.18 21.77
C THR A 166 3.93 -1.22 20.66
N ARG A 167 4.47 -1.76 19.58
CA ARG A 167 4.98 -0.97 18.44
C ARG A 167 3.88 -0.24 17.68
N LEU A 168 2.75 -0.89 17.48
CA LEU A 168 1.59 -0.35 16.78
C LEU A 168 0.75 0.57 17.68
N LYS A 169 0.98 0.56 19.00
CA LYS A 169 0.14 1.22 20.01
C LYS A 169 -1.31 0.77 19.93
N ALA A 170 -1.51 -0.53 19.76
CA ALA A 170 -2.81 -1.17 19.69
C ALA A 170 -2.92 -2.24 20.78
N ASP A 171 -4.15 -2.67 21.05
CA ASP A 171 -4.40 -3.68 22.07
C ASP A 171 -3.84 -5.03 21.63
N ARG A 172 -3.23 -5.72 22.58
CA ARG A 172 -2.62 -7.04 22.33
C ARG A 172 -3.65 -8.05 21.84
N GLU A 173 -4.85 -8.01 22.42
CA GLU A 173 -5.96 -8.89 22.07
C GLU A 173 -6.41 -8.68 20.63
N GLU A 174 -6.40 -7.44 20.14
CA GLU A 174 -6.83 -7.13 18.79
C GLU A 174 -5.80 -7.57 17.73
N VAL A 175 -4.50 -7.43 18.03
CA VAL A 175 -3.44 -7.97 17.16
C VAL A 175 -3.54 -9.49 17.10
N ALA A 176 -3.82 -10.15 18.22
CA ALA A 176 -4.03 -11.59 18.28
C ALA A 176 -5.26 -12.02 17.46
N ALA A 177 -6.38 -11.30 17.60
CA ALA A 177 -7.62 -11.56 16.85
C ALA A 177 -7.43 -11.37 15.34
N TRP A 178 -6.66 -10.37 14.91
CA TRP A 178 -6.34 -10.17 13.49
C TRP A 178 -5.53 -11.34 12.91
N ILE A 179 -4.54 -11.86 13.65
CA ILE A 179 -3.75 -13.04 13.24
C ILE A 179 -4.64 -14.30 13.21
N GLU A 180 -5.47 -14.45 14.24
CA GLU A 180 -6.73 -15.21 14.30
C GLU A 180 -7.43 -15.38 12.96
N TYR A 181 -8.04 -14.26 12.59
CA TYR A 181 -8.83 -14.08 11.40
C TYR A 181 -8.04 -14.43 10.13
N GLN A 182 -6.78 -14.01 10.00
CA GLN A 182 -5.97 -14.35 8.82
C GLN A 182 -5.67 -15.85 8.69
N ARG A 183 -5.57 -16.58 9.81
CA ARG A 183 -5.45 -18.05 9.80
C ARG A 183 -6.75 -18.70 9.35
N GLU A 184 -7.90 -18.19 9.81
CA GLU A 184 -9.20 -18.72 9.40
C GLU A 184 -9.51 -18.43 7.93
N THR A 185 -9.22 -17.23 7.43
CA THR A 185 -9.44 -16.87 6.02
C THR A 185 -8.58 -17.72 5.10
N THR A 186 -7.32 -17.98 5.47
CA THR A 186 -6.43 -18.86 4.68
C THR A 186 -6.79 -20.34 4.78
N LYS A 187 -7.36 -20.79 5.91
CA LYS A 187 -7.83 -22.17 6.09
C LYS A 187 -9.16 -22.43 5.38
N GLY A 188 -10.03 -21.43 5.34
CA GLY A 188 -11.39 -21.49 4.81
C GLY A 188 -11.50 -21.18 3.33
N GLN A 189 -10.46 -20.60 2.70
CA GLN A 189 -10.46 -20.42 1.26
C GLN A 189 -10.27 -21.80 0.60
N PRO A 190 -11.32 -22.40 0.00
CA PRO A 190 -11.14 -23.61 -0.77
C PRO A 190 -10.09 -23.28 -1.83
N ALA A 191 -9.00 -24.05 -1.87
CA ALA A 191 -7.96 -23.90 -2.88
C ALA A 191 -8.67 -23.63 -4.21
N PRO A 192 -8.40 -22.52 -4.91
CA PRO A 192 -9.17 -22.13 -6.09
C PRO A 192 -9.19 -23.36 -6.94
N ALA A 193 -10.37 -23.98 -7.06
CA ALA A 193 -10.54 -25.22 -7.79
C ALA A 193 -9.95 -24.90 -9.14
N SER A 194 -8.76 -25.43 -9.38
CA SER A 194 -8.02 -25.16 -10.60
C SER A 194 -8.99 -25.67 -11.64
N ILE A 195 -9.58 -24.73 -12.38
CA ILE A 195 -10.55 -25.02 -13.43
C ILE A 195 -9.73 -25.61 -14.59
N ALA A 196 -9.06 -26.73 -14.32
CA ALA A 196 -8.74 -27.71 -15.31
C ALA A 196 -10.12 -28.18 -15.76
N SER A 197 -10.48 -27.63 -16.91
CA SER A 197 -11.52 -28.06 -17.83
C SER A 197 -11.46 -29.57 -18.03
N ASP A 198 -12.00 -30.35 -17.10
CA ASP A 198 -12.35 -31.75 -17.33
C ASP A 198 -13.74 -31.80 -17.93
N HIS A 199 -13.79 -31.48 -19.22
CA HIS A 199 -14.87 -31.97 -20.06
C HIS A 199 -14.55 -33.43 -20.39
N THR A 200 -15.08 -34.39 -19.62
CA THR A 200 -15.54 -35.67 -20.15
C THR A 200 -16.39 -36.38 -19.11
N SER A 201 -17.69 -36.42 -19.38
CA SER A 201 -18.59 -37.57 -19.29
C SER A 201 -18.21 -38.73 -18.35
N SER A 202 -19.19 -39.15 -17.56
CA SER A 202 -19.93 -40.40 -17.83
C SER A 202 -20.25 -41.14 -16.53
N LEU A 203 -21.54 -41.38 -16.37
CA LEU A 203 -22.13 -42.23 -15.35
C LEU A 203 -21.59 -43.67 -15.47
N SER A 204 -21.21 -44.29 -14.35
CA SER A 204 -21.67 -45.63 -13.92
C SER A 204 -21.02 -46.06 -12.59
N PRO A 205 -21.79 -46.72 -11.69
CA PRO A 205 -21.28 -47.37 -10.49
C PRO A 205 -21.17 -48.90 -10.69
N THR A 206 -20.06 -49.52 -10.29
CA THR A 206 -20.00 -50.91 -9.75
C THR A 206 -18.59 -51.25 -9.23
N SER A 207 -18.56 -51.92 -8.08
CA SER A 207 -17.44 -52.49 -7.31
C SER A 207 -16.64 -53.60 -8.06
N PRO A 208 -15.83 -54.45 -7.39
CA PRO A 208 -14.64 -54.26 -6.54
C PRO A 208 -13.42 -55.11 -7.03
N THR A 209 -12.26 -54.93 -6.36
CA THR A 209 -11.16 -55.91 -6.20
C THR A 209 -10.45 -56.44 -7.45
N ASP A 210 -9.22 -55.97 -7.68
CA ASP A 210 -8.16 -56.82 -8.24
C ASP A 210 -6.79 -56.46 -7.63
N PRO A 211 -6.15 -57.36 -6.85
CA PRO A 211 -4.74 -57.25 -6.49
C PRO A 211 -3.90 -57.82 -7.64
N PHE A 212 -2.77 -57.19 -7.94
CA PHE A 212 -1.79 -57.59 -8.97
C PHE A 212 -2.07 -57.10 -10.39
N SER A 213 -1.67 -55.86 -10.65
CA SER A 213 -1.00 -55.53 -11.91
C SER A 213 0.06 -54.46 -11.65
N ARG A 214 1.25 -54.96 -11.31
CA ARG A 214 2.51 -54.25 -11.50
C ARG A 214 2.75 -54.14 -12.99
N THR A 215 2.68 -52.93 -13.54
CA THR A 215 3.40 -52.62 -14.78
C THR A 215 3.99 -51.22 -14.68
N HIS A 216 5.31 -51.24 -14.65
CA HIS A 216 6.27 -50.18 -14.38
C HIS A 216 6.34 -49.27 -15.61
N LEU A 217 5.97 -47.99 -15.43
CA LEU A 217 6.28 -46.96 -16.41
C LEU A 217 7.71 -46.47 -16.20
N PRO A 218 8.53 -46.36 -17.27
CA PRO A 218 9.88 -45.85 -17.16
C PRO A 218 9.85 -44.36 -16.82
N THR A 219 10.44 -44.04 -15.67
CA THR A 219 10.81 -42.69 -15.24
C THR A 219 11.50 -41.92 -16.38
N PRO A 220 10.96 -40.78 -16.83
CA PRO A 220 11.70 -39.87 -17.69
C PRO A 220 12.90 -39.31 -16.92
N ALA A 221 14.04 -39.27 -17.61
CA ALA A 221 15.35 -38.97 -17.08
C ALA A 221 15.41 -37.62 -16.32
N LYS A 222 16.11 -37.66 -15.19
CA LYS A 222 16.65 -36.50 -14.47
C LYS A 222 17.41 -35.59 -15.44
N SER A 223 16.85 -34.42 -15.69
CA SER A 223 17.56 -33.29 -16.26
C SER A 223 18.59 -32.78 -15.25
N PRO A 224 19.87 -32.62 -15.64
CA PRO A 224 20.86 -31.98 -14.78
C PRO A 224 20.58 -30.47 -14.69
N PRO A 225 20.72 -29.83 -13.52
CA PRO A 225 20.64 -28.38 -13.43
C PRO A 225 21.85 -27.75 -14.15
N PRO A 226 21.67 -26.67 -14.92
CA PRO A 226 22.78 -25.92 -15.49
C PRO A 226 23.47 -25.15 -14.36
N ASN A 227 24.46 -25.77 -13.71
CA ASN A 227 25.38 -25.07 -12.83
C ASN A 227 26.42 -24.34 -13.69
N LYS A 228 26.04 -23.15 -14.17
CA LYS A 228 26.96 -22.14 -14.72
C LYS A 228 26.73 -20.84 -13.96
N TYR A 229 27.10 -20.84 -12.68
CA TYR A 229 27.59 -19.61 -12.09
C TYR A 229 29.11 -19.71 -12.03
N PRO A 230 29.85 -18.83 -12.73
CA PRO A 230 31.27 -18.70 -12.49
C PRO A 230 31.45 -18.30 -11.02
N ASP A 231 32.33 -19.03 -10.37
CA ASP A 231 32.88 -18.75 -9.05
C ASP A 231 33.36 -17.29 -8.99
N MET A 232 32.44 -16.39 -8.65
CA MET A 232 32.74 -15.02 -8.31
C MET A 232 33.31 -15.07 -6.91
N ARG A 233 34.63 -15.28 -6.87
CA ARG A 233 35.51 -15.00 -5.75
C ARG A 233 34.93 -13.88 -4.90
N HIS A 234 34.43 -14.26 -3.73
CA HIS A 234 34.08 -13.30 -2.70
C HIS A 234 35.32 -12.42 -2.44
N PRO A 235 35.22 -11.09 -2.54
CA PRO A 235 36.26 -10.22 -2.03
C PRO A 235 36.33 -10.47 -0.52
N SER A 236 37.39 -11.17 -0.10
CA SER A 236 37.79 -11.32 1.29
C SER A 236 37.91 -9.92 1.87
N LEU A 237 36.96 -9.53 2.72
CA LEU A 237 37.04 -8.29 3.46
C LEU A 237 38.17 -8.43 4.48
N PRO A 238 39.09 -7.46 4.57
CA PRO A 238 40.14 -7.48 5.57
C PRO A 238 39.50 -7.45 6.98
N PRO A 239 40.07 -8.16 7.96
CA PRO A 239 39.60 -8.10 9.33
C PRO A 239 39.68 -6.65 9.83
N VAL A 240 38.52 -6.04 10.08
CA VAL A 240 38.45 -4.75 10.77
C VAL A 240 38.88 -5.01 12.21
N ALA A 241 40.10 -4.60 12.54
CA ALA A 241 40.57 -4.50 13.90
C ALA A 241 39.74 -3.42 14.61
N VAL A 242 38.65 -3.83 15.26
CA VAL A 242 37.91 -2.97 16.19
C VAL A 242 38.81 -2.81 17.41
N LYS A 243 39.50 -1.67 17.47
CA LYS A 243 40.19 -1.20 18.66
C LYS A 243 39.10 -0.86 19.68
N ILE A 244 38.78 -1.83 20.53
CA ILE A 244 37.93 -1.64 21.71
C ILE A 244 38.78 -0.82 22.67
N GLU A 245 38.60 0.50 22.67
CA GLU A 245 39.02 1.35 23.78
C GLU A 245 38.06 1.08 24.94
N GLU A 246 38.47 0.10 25.71
CA GLU A 246 38.06 -0.22 27.07
C GLU A 246 38.25 1.01 27.97
N SER A 247 37.26 1.89 27.98
CA SER A 247 37.17 2.99 28.93
C SER A 247 36.18 2.63 30.02
N GLY A 248 36.75 2.36 31.21
CA GLY A 248 36.15 2.81 32.46
C GLY A 248 35.12 1.89 33.09
N GLN A 249 35.64 0.95 33.89
CA GLN A 249 35.01 0.54 35.15
C GLN A 249 34.46 1.75 35.91
N TYR A 250 33.14 1.81 36.09
CA TYR A 250 32.53 2.36 37.30
C TYR A 250 31.31 1.51 37.63
N SER A 251 31.55 0.52 38.49
CA SER A 251 30.53 -0.03 39.36
C SER A 251 30.43 0.89 40.57
N PRO A 252 29.23 1.39 40.90
CA PRO A 252 28.76 1.12 42.24
C PRO A 252 27.27 0.75 42.28
N SER A 253 27.00 -0.30 43.02
CA SER A 253 25.68 -0.67 43.55
C SER A 253 25.95 -1.25 44.95
N PRO A 254 25.01 -1.29 45.92
CA PRO A 254 23.70 -0.62 46.05
C PRO A 254 23.52 0.09 47.42
N ALA A 255 22.53 0.98 47.53
CA ALA A 255 21.78 1.20 48.78
C ALA A 255 20.42 1.91 48.51
N THR A 256 19.34 1.18 48.74
CA THR A 256 17.95 1.63 48.99
C THR A 256 17.88 2.36 50.36
N PRO A 257 16.74 2.93 50.85
CA PRO A 257 15.42 3.27 50.28
C PRO A 257 14.94 4.70 50.62
N GLY A 258 13.79 5.16 50.10
CA GLY A 258 13.12 6.36 50.66
C GLY A 258 12.01 6.98 49.82
N SER A 259 10.76 6.73 50.23
CA SER A 259 9.53 7.37 49.77
C SER A 259 9.52 8.89 49.94
N ALA A 260 9.05 9.61 48.91
CA ALA A 260 8.16 10.79 48.96
C ALA A 260 7.97 11.29 47.51
N ASN A 261 6.83 11.06 46.87
CA ASN A 261 5.67 11.96 46.90
C ASN A 261 6.01 13.41 46.54
N ILE A 262 6.10 13.75 45.24
CA ILE A 262 5.71 15.08 44.73
C ILE A 262 5.17 14.91 43.30
N SER A 263 3.96 15.41 43.07
CA SER A 263 3.26 15.50 41.78
C SER A 263 3.47 16.91 41.17
N PRO A 264 2.82 17.29 40.05
CA PRO A 264 3.49 17.73 38.81
C PRO A 264 3.39 19.23 38.54
N VAL A 265 4.42 19.86 37.95
CA VAL A 265 4.29 21.22 37.38
C VAL A 265 5.25 21.42 36.18
N ASP A 266 4.67 21.86 35.07
CA ASP A 266 5.20 22.63 33.94
C ASP A 266 6.59 22.31 33.35
N ARG A 267 6.61 21.92 32.07
CA ARG A 267 7.72 22.29 31.18
C ARG A 267 7.25 22.67 29.79
N LEU A 268 6.98 23.97 29.66
CA LEU A 268 6.85 24.74 28.44
C LEU A 268 8.13 24.64 27.57
N THR A 269 7.89 24.49 26.27
CA THR A 269 8.60 25.07 25.12
C THR A 269 10.12 25.23 25.21
N ASN A 270 10.86 24.46 24.40
CA ASN A 270 12.14 24.90 23.85
C ASN A 270 12.10 24.83 22.33
N VAL A 271 11.92 26.00 21.72
CA VAL A 271 12.09 26.28 20.29
C VAL A 271 13.56 26.68 20.10
N THR A 272 14.36 25.84 19.46
CA THR A 272 15.71 26.19 19.02
C THR A 272 15.67 26.88 17.65
N PRO A 273 16.23 28.10 17.51
CA PRO A 273 16.35 28.75 16.20
C PRO A 273 17.50 28.16 15.38
N ILE A 274 17.17 27.72 14.16
CA ILE A 274 18.13 27.30 13.14
C ILE A 274 18.82 28.56 12.58
N THR A 275 20.08 28.75 12.95
CA THR A 275 20.95 29.77 12.37
C THR A 275 21.41 29.31 10.99
N ARG A 276 20.93 29.95 9.93
CA ARG A 276 21.44 29.78 8.56
C ARG A 276 22.68 30.66 8.37
N LYS A 277 23.79 30.03 8.00
CA LYS A 277 25.01 30.69 7.52
C LYS A 277 24.82 31.10 6.04
N PRO A 278 25.14 32.33 5.63
CA PRO A 278 25.23 32.69 4.21
C PRO A 278 26.58 32.20 3.65
N GLU A 279 26.53 31.45 2.55
CA GLU A 279 27.69 31.08 1.75
C GLU A 279 27.89 32.15 0.69
N GLU A 280 29.05 32.80 0.74
CA GLU A 280 29.46 33.86 -0.17
C GLU A 280 29.68 33.31 -1.59
N ALA A 281 29.19 34.09 -2.55
CA ALA A 281 29.50 33.93 -3.97
C ALA A 281 30.98 34.23 -4.21
N LEU A 282 31.73 33.26 -4.74
CA LEU A 282 33.03 33.52 -5.35
C LEU A 282 32.83 33.72 -6.85
N VAL A 283 33.06 34.96 -7.27
CA VAL A 283 33.35 35.38 -8.64
C VAL A 283 34.75 34.89 -9.01
N SER A 284 34.88 34.17 -10.11
CA SER A 284 36.03 34.18 -11.03
C SER A 284 35.63 33.56 -12.36
#